data_AF-A0A0F0FKU0-F1
#
_entry.id   AF-A0A0F0FKU0-F1
#
_cell.length_a   1.000
_cell.length_b   1.000
_cell.length_c   1.000
_cell.angle_alpha   90.00
_cell.angle_beta   90.00
_cell.angle_gamma   90.00
#
_symmetry.space_group_name_H-M   'P 1'
#
loop_
_entity.id
_entity.type
_entity.pdbx_description
1 polymer ?
#
loop_
_entity_poly.entity_id
_entity_poly.type
_entity_poly.pdbx_seq_one_letter_code
_entity_poly.pdbx_strand_id
1 'polypeptide(L)'
;MKKRIRLICFAVAVAALAYPSYLYLYYGVPHGARVYSSNQAFYYQKYKLFSWINLIPTMSTPGQGSDKLYYVNGYVRVYTANGMQVGETPASGVPVTEVHWADDAVVVMDGHDGGIIELPGKSE
;
A
#
# COMPACT_ATOMS: atom_id res chain seq x y z
N MET A 1 -40.04 12.67 -16.00
CA MET A 1 -38.96 13.48 -15.36
C MET A 1 -38.24 12.77 -14.21
N LYS A 2 -38.93 12.24 -13.18
CA LYS A 2 -38.28 11.62 -12.00
C LYS A 2 -37.28 10.49 -12.30
N LYS A 3 -37.55 9.63 -13.29
CA LYS A 3 -36.61 8.56 -13.71
C LYS A 3 -35.30 9.10 -14.30
N ARG A 4 -35.36 10.14 -15.14
CA ARG A 4 -34.17 10.76 -15.76
C ARG A 4 -33.29 11.45 -14.71
N ILE A 5 -33.90 12.17 -13.75
CA ILE A 5 -33.18 12.82 -12.66
C ILE A 5 -32.48 11.79 -11.76
N ARG A 6 -33.16 10.69 -11.38
CA ARG A 6 -32.53 9.60 -10.61
C ARG A 6 -31.32 9.00 -11.33
N LEU A 7 -31.42 8.82 -12.65
CA LEU A 7 -30.35 8.24 -13.47
C LEU A 7 -29.13 9.18 -13.55
N ILE A 8 -29.37 10.49 -13.67
CA ILE A 8 -28.32 11.52 -13.61
C ILE A 8 -27.66 11.53 -12.22
N CYS A 9 -28.44 11.56 -11.14
CA CYS A 9 -27.89 11.52 -9.78
C CYS A 9 -27.06 10.25 -9.53
N PHE A 10 -27.52 9.10 -10.03
CA PHE A 10 -26.77 7.85 -9.92
C PHE A 10 -25.45 7.90 -10.70
N ALA A 11 -25.47 8.39 -11.94
CA ALA A 11 -24.27 8.54 -12.75
C ALA A 11 -23.24 9.48 -12.10
N VAL A 12 -23.70 10.60 -11.54
CA VAL A 12 -22.84 11.54 -10.80
C VAL A 12 -22.27 10.89 -9.54
N ALA A 13 -23.07 10.13 -8.79
CA ALA A 13 -22.60 9.42 -7.60
C ALA A 13 -21.53 8.36 -7.96
N VAL A 14 -21.73 7.59 -9.03
CA VAL A 14 -20.75 6.60 -9.50
C VAL A 14 -19.45 7.29 -9.93
N ALA A 15 -19.54 8.38 -10.70
CA ALA A 15 -18.36 9.13 -11.12
C ALA A 15 -17.60 9.75 -9.93
N ALA A 16 -18.33 10.27 -8.94
CA ALA A 16 -17.75 10.84 -7.72
C ALA A 16 -17.05 9.77 -6.85
N LEU A 17 -17.57 8.54 -6.83
CA LEU A 17 -17.00 7.43 -6.06
C LEU A 17 -15.88 6.69 -6.80
N ALA A 18 -15.84 6.75 -8.13
CA ALA A 18 -14.86 6.01 -8.93
C ALA A 18 -13.40 6.34 -8.55
N TYR A 19 -13.08 7.62 -8.37
CA TYR A 19 -11.73 8.05 -8.01
C TYR A 19 -11.29 7.64 -6.59
N PRO A 20 -12.06 7.91 -5.52
CA PRO A 20 -11.69 7.44 -4.18
C PRO A 20 -11.69 5.92 -4.10
N SER A 21 -12.60 5.22 -4.79
CA SER A 21 -12.54 3.76 -4.89
C SER A 21 -11.26 3.26 -5.56
N TYR A 22 -10.81 3.90 -6.64
CA TYR A 22 -9.55 3.57 -7.29
C TYR A 22 -8.35 3.78 -6.34
N LEU A 23 -8.32 4.91 -5.62
CA LEU A 23 -7.25 5.19 -4.65
C LEU A 23 -7.22 4.15 -3.53
N TYR A 24 -8.37 3.78 -2.97
CA TYR A 24 -8.41 2.84 -1.85
C TYR A 24 -8.19 1.37 -2.25
N LEU A 25 -8.72 0.97 -3.41
CA LEU A 25 -8.70 -0.43 -3.85
C LEU A 25 -7.43 -0.79 -4.65
N TYR A 26 -6.83 0.18 -5.35
CA TYR A 26 -5.71 -0.07 -6.25
C TYR A 26 -4.45 0.71 -5.87
N TYR A 27 -4.56 2.01 -5.57
CA TYR A 27 -3.36 2.79 -5.25
C TYR A 27 -2.84 2.55 -3.83
N GLY A 28 -3.75 2.27 -2.90
CA GLY A 28 -3.50 2.08 -1.49
C GLY A 28 -3.35 3.39 -0.72
N VAL A 29 -3.48 3.29 0.61
CA VAL A 29 -3.31 4.40 1.55
C VAL A 29 -1.95 4.26 2.24
N PRO A 30 -1.18 5.35 2.40
CA PRO A 30 0.09 5.30 3.13
C PRO A 30 -0.08 4.69 4.53
N HIS A 31 0.81 3.78 4.88
CA HIS A 31 0.88 3.15 6.18
C HIS A 31 2.24 3.42 6.84
N GLY A 32 2.22 4.08 7.99
CA GLY A 32 3.44 4.50 8.68
C GLY A 32 4.09 5.73 8.05
N ALA A 33 5.25 6.09 8.58
CA ALA A 33 6.05 7.21 8.07
C ALA A 33 6.91 6.79 6.87
N ARG A 34 7.42 7.79 6.14
CA ARG A 34 8.49 7.60 5.16
C ARG A 34 9.76 7.22 5.90
N VAL A 35 10.45 6.20 5.42
CA VAL A 35 11.74 5.79 5.97
C VAL A 35 12.79 6.06 4.90
N TYR A 36 13.75 6.92 5.24
CA TYR A 36 14.80 7.35 4.33
C TYR A 36 15.98 6.37 4.34
N SER A 37 16.71 6.34 3.23
CA SER A 37 18.03 5.73 3.16
C SER A 37 19.05 6.51 3.99
N SER A 38 20.19 5.90 4.31
CA SER A 38 21.24 6.51 5.16
C SER A 38 21.72 7.85 4.59
N ASN A 39 21.90 7.90 3.26
CA ASN A 39 22.32 9.09 2.55
C ASN A 39 21.18 10.08 2.21
N GLN A 40 19.94 9.80 2.64
CA GLN A 40 18.73 10.58 2.35
C GLN A 40 18.39 10.78 0.86
N ALA A 41 19.02 10.04 -0.05
CA ALA A 41 18.74 10.13 -1.49
C ALA A 41 17.40 9.47 -1.87
N PHE A 42 16.97 8.48 -1.08
CA PHE A 42 15.75 7.71 -1.32
C PHE A 42 14.92 7.58 -0.05
N TYR A 43 13.63 7.30 -0.21
CA TYR A 43 12.77 6.83 0.87
C TYR A 43 11.83 5.75 0.37
N TYR A 44 11.48 4.81 1.25
CA TYR A 44 10.37 3.91 1.00
C TYR A 44 9.15 4.32 1.81
N GLN A 45 7.97 3.98 1.28
CA GLN A 45 6.69 4.13 1.96
C GLN A 45 5.85 2.88 1.72
N LYS A 46 5.29 2.36 2.80
CA LYS A 46 4.34 1.25 2.74
C LYS A 46 2.95 1.77 2.43
N TYR A 47 2.18 1.05 1.62
CA TYR A 47 0.81 1.37 1.25
C TYR A 47 -0.09 0.17 1.52
N LYS A 48 -1.22 0.39 2.19
CA LYS A 48 -2.24 -0.63 2.46
C LYS A 48 -3.37 -0.51 1.46
N LEU A 49 -3.78 -1.63 0.88
CA LEU A 49 -5.00 -1.71 0.09
C LEU A 49 -6.19 -1.98 1.00
N PHE A 50 -7.35 -1.48 0.57
CA PHE A 50 -8.59 -1.84 1.21
C PHE A 50 -8.89 -3.33 1.00
N SER A 51 -9.13 -4.06 2.09
CA SER A 51 -9.55 -5.45 2.06
C SER A 51 -10.96 -5.57 2.63
N TRP A 52 -11.87 -6.15 1.84
CA TRP A 52 -13.25 -6.43 2.26
C TRP A 52 -13.31 -7.36 3.47
N ILE A 53 -12.30 -8.22 3.66
CA ILE A 53 -12.17 -9.09 4.84
C ILE A 53 -12.09 -8.28 6.14
N ASN A 54 -11.56 -7.04 6.10
CA ASN A 54 -11.49 -6.18 7.29
C ASN A 54 -12.87 -5.70 7.77
N LEU A 55 -13.91 -5.77 6.93
CA LEU A 55 -15.29 -5.45 7.30
C LEU A 55 -16.00 -6.61 8.00
N ILE A 56 -15.45 -7.83 7.89
CA ILE A 56 -16.03 -9.01 8.53
C ILE A 56 -15.56 -9.02 9.99
N PRO A 57 -16.45 -8.86 10.98
CA PRO A 57 -16.08 -8.95 12.38
C PRO A 57 -15.67 -10.38 12.70
N THR A 58 -14.37 -10.64 12.75
CA THR A 58 -13.89 -11.94 13.23
C THR A 58 -13.89 -11.92 14.76
N MET A 59 -14.53 -12.92 15.37
CA MET A 59 -14.32 -13.19 16.79
C MET A 59 -12.89 -13.70 16.96
N SER A 60 -12.00 -12.84 17.41
CA SER A 60 -10.62 -13.22 17.70
C SER A 60 -10.61 -14.02 18.99
N THR A 61 -10.16 -15.27 18.96
CA THR A 61 -9.79 -16.00 20.17
C THR A 61 -8.52 -15.34 20.76
N PRO A 62 -8.27 -15.46 22.08
CA PRO A 62 -7.07 -14.89 22.69
C PRO A 62 -5.82 -15.42 21.97
N GLY A 63 -4.98 -14.51 21.46
CA GLY A 63 -3.75 -14.84 20.72
C GLY A 63 -3.81 -14.63 19.19
N GLN A 64 -5.00 -14.54 18.58
CA GLN A 64 -5.14 -14.40 17.11
C GLN A 64 -5.26 -12.95 16.59
N GLY A 65 -5.10 -11.95 17.48
CA GLY A 65 -5.20 -10.53 17.09
C GLY A 65 -4.11 -10.10 16.10
N SER A 66 -2.91 -10.69 16.20
CA SER A 66 -1.76 -10.42 15.32
C SER A 66 -1.93 -11.00 13.92
N ASP A 67 -2.65 -12.12 13.79
CA ASP A 67 -2.77 -12.85 12.52
C ASP A 67 -3.46 -11.99 11.45
N LYS A 68 -4.35 -11.10 11.87
CA LYS A 68 -4.99 -10.10 11.00
C LYS A 68 -3.99 -9.23 10.25
N LEU A 69 -2.84 -8.93 10.85
CA LEU A 69 -1.84 -8.05 10.24
C LEU A 69 -1.22 -8.69 9.00
N TYR A 70 -1.13 -10.02 8.94
CA TYR A 70 -0.61 -10.76 7.80
C TYR A 70 -1.56 -10.77 6.59
N TYR A 71 -2.87 -10.54 6.81
CA TYR A 71 -3.86 -10.48 5.72
C TYR A 71 -4.07 -9.08 5.14
N VAL A 72 -3.29 -8.09 5.59
CA VAL A 72 -3.35 -6.73 5.05
C VAL A 72 -2.37 -6.59 3.91
N ASN A 73 -2.87 -6.71 2.68
CA ASN A 73 -2.06 -6.62 1.48
C ASN A 73 -1.87 -5.17 1.03
N GLY A 74 -0.85 -4.96 0.22
CA GLY A 74 -0.63 -3.71 -0.49
C GLY A 74 0.72 -3.67 -1.18
N TYR A 75 1.41 -2.54 -1.05
CA TYR A 75 2.63 -2.27 -1.79
C TYR A 75 3.70 -1.64 -0.90
N VAL A 76 4.95 -1.96 -1.19
CA VAL A 76 6.08 -1.12 -0.78
C VAL A 76 6.54 -0.36 -2.02
N ARG A 77 6.55 0.97 -1.92
CA ARG A 77 7.01 1.84 -3.00
C ARG A 77 8.24 2.59 -2.56
N VAL A 78 9.20 2.69 -3.47
CA VAL A 78 10.44 3.43 -3.27
C VAL A 78 10.43 4.66 -4.14
N TYR A 79 10.89 5.77 -3.55
CA TYR A 79 10.94 7.08 -4.17
C TYR A 79 12.33 7.68 -3.97
N THR A 80 12.69 8.56 -4.88
CA THR A 80 13.78 9.51 -4.66
C THR A 80 13.35 10.58 -3.65
N ALA A 81 14.30 11.31 -3.06
CA ALA A 81 14.04 12.39 -2.10
C ALA A 81 13.11 13.50 -2.65
N ASN A 82 13.09 13.69 -3.97
CA ASN A 82 12.21 14.67 -4.63
C ASN A 82 10.78 14.15 -4.87
N GLY A 83 10.48 12.90 -4.52
CA GLY A 83 9.16 12.28 -4.64
C GLY A 83 8.91 11.53 -5.96
N MET A 84 9.90 11.40 -6.84
CA MET A 84 9.76 10.56 -8.04
C MET A 84 9.84 9.09 -7.67
N GLN A 85 8.84 8.31 -8.09
CA GLN A 85 8.78 6.86 -7.84
C GLN A 85 9.87 6.15 -8.64
N VAL A 86 10.67 5.35 -7.94
CA VAL A 86 11.73 4.51 -8.51
C VAL A 86 11.18 3.14 -8.88
N GLY A 87 10.40 2.55 -7.98
CA GLY A 87 9.82 1.23 -8.18
C GLY A 87 8.81 0.87 -7.11
N GLU A 88 8.14 -0.25 -7.34
CA GLU A 88 7.18 -0.81 -6.40
C GLU A 88 7.22 -2.34 -6.41
N THR A 89 6.89 -2.92 -5.28
CA THR A 89 6.66 -4.37 -5.14
C THR A 89 5.39 -4.62 -4.36
N PRO A 90 4.56 -5.60 -4.74
CA PRO A 90 3.48 -6.06 -3.88
C PRO A 90 4.06 -6.60 -2.57
N ALA A 91 3.30 -6.44 -1.49
CA ALA A 91 3.63 -6.98 -0.17
C ALA A 91 2.36 -7.49 0.52
N SER A 92 2.44 -8.72 0.99
CA SER A 92 1.48 -9.34 1.90
C SER A 92 1.80 -8.93 3.33
N GLY A 93 0.78 -8.71 4.16
CA GLY A 93 1.03 -8.33 5.54
C GLY A 93 1.82 -7.02 5.71
N VAL A 94 1.48 -5.98 4.95
CA VAL A 94 2.12 -4.64 4.98
C VAL A 94 2.50 -4.10 6.37
N PRO A 95 1.68 -4.24 7.43
CA PRO A 95 2.07 -3.80 8.78
C PRO A 95 3.32 -4.50 9.32
N VAL A 96 3.54 -5.77 8.97
CA VAL A 96 4.60 -6.63 9.49
C VAL A 96 5.71 -6.92 8.48
N THR A 97 5.54 -6.51 7.22
CA THR A 97 6.59 -6.61 6.19
C THR A 97 7.87 -5.90 6.61
N GLU A 98 9.01 -6.56 6.47
CA GLU A 98 10.33 -5.96 6.72
C GLU A 98 10.91 -5.39 5.43
N VAL A 99 11.61 -4.26 5.53
CA VAL A 99 12.19 -3.57 4.38
C VAL A 99 13.62 -3.18 4.73
N HIS A 100 14.57 -3.59 3.91
CA HIS A 100 15.99 -3.37 4.12
C HIS A 100 16.58 -2.63 2.92
N TRP A 101 17.43 -1.64 3.21
CA TRP A 101 18.30 -1.04 2.22
C TRP A 101 19.48 -1.98 1.96
N ALA A 102 19.86 -2.13 0.70
CA ALA A 102 20.96 -2.97 0.28
C ALA A 102 21.72 -2.24 -0.82
N ASP A 103 22.58 -1.27 -0.46
CA ASP A 103 23.39 -0.43 -1.35
C ASP A 103 22.64 0.09 -2.60
N ASP A 104 22.55 -0.71 -3.66
CA ASP A 104 21.91 -0.43 -4.95
C ASP A 104 20.47 -0.96 -5.08
N ALA A 105 19.87 -1.48 -4.01
CA ALA A 105 18.52 -2.03 -4.02
C ALA A 105 17.78 -1.86 -2.69
N VAL A 106 16.47 -2.10 -2.73
CA VAL A 106 15.61 -2.26 -1.55
C VAL A 106 15.04 -3.67 -1.56
N VAL A 107 15.27 -4.40 -0.47
CA VAL A 107 14.77 -5.76 -0.28
C VAL A 107 13.55 -5.71 0.64
N VAL A 108 12.45 -6.28 0.17
CA VAL A 108 11.17 -6.34 0.87
C VAL A 108 10.89 -7.79 1.23
N MET A 109 10.73 -8.07 2.52
CA MET A 109 10.46 -9.41 3.06
C MET A 109 9.08 -9.41 3.70
N ASP A 110 8.14 -10.08 3.05
CA ASP A 110 6.73 -10.06 3.44
C ASP A 110 6.22 -11.42 3.95
N GLY A 111 7.11 -12.42 4.00
CA GLY A 111 6.82 -13.79 4.45
C GLY A 111 6.14 -14.67 3.40
N HIS A 112 5.89 -14.18 2.19
CA HIS A 112 5.28 -14.95 1.10
C HIS A 112 6.11 -14.88 -0.18
N ASP A 113 6.14 -13.72 -0.82
CA ASP A 113 6.79 -13.46 -2.11
C ASP A 113 7.58 -12.16 -1.95
N GLY A 114 8.78 -12.27 -1.36
CA GLY A 114 9.66 -11.12 -1.18
C GLY A 114 9.97 -10.42 -2.51
N GLY A 115 10.29 -9.12 -2.44
CA GLY A 115 10.55 -8.28 -3.60
C GLY A 115 11.89 -7.58 -3.53
N ILE A 116 12.50 -7.33 -4.70
CA ILE A 116 13.70 -6.50 -4.82
C ILE A 116 13.37 -5.33 -5.75
N ILE A 117 13.66 -4.12 -5.30
CA ILE A 117 13.52 -2.90 -6.09
C ILE A 117 14.92 -2.33 -6.32
N GLU A 118 15.40 -2.41 -7.57
CA GLU A 118 16.69 -1.83 -7.96
C GLU A 118 16.65 -0.29 -7.89
N LEU A 119 17.71 0.31 -7.37
CA LEU A 119 17.88 1.74 -7.26
C LEU A 119 18.77 2.28 -8.38
N PRO A 120 18.52 3.51 -8.86
CA PRO A 120 19.38 4.15 -9.85
C PRO A 120 20.71 4.65 -9.25
N GLY A 121 20.96 4.44 -7.96
CA GLY A 121 22.16 4.88 -7.25
C GLY A 121 22.21 4.31 -5.84
N LYS A 122 23.34 4.52 -5.14
CA LYS A 122 23.55 3.99 -3.79
C LYS A 122 22.60 4.63 -2.77
N SER A 123 22.16 3.83 -1.82
CA SER A 123 21.34 4.22 -0.66
C SER A 123 22.17 4.48 0.60
N GLU A 124 23.44 4.06 0.61
CA GLU A 124 24.44 4.30 1.66
C GLU A 124 25.65 5.07 1.14
#